data_AF-A0A350M2G4-F1
#
_entry.id   AF-A0A350M2G4-F1
#
_cell.length_a   1.000
_cell.length_b   1.000
_cell.length_c   1.000
_cell.angle_alpha   90.00
_cell.angle_beta   90.00
_cell.angle_gamma   90.00
#
_symmetry.space_group_name_H-M   'P 1'
#
loop_
_entity.id
_entity.type
_entity.pdbx_description
1 polymer ?
#
loop_
_entity_poly.entity_id
_entity_poly.type
_entity_poly.pdbx_seq_one_letter_code
_entity_poly.pdbx_strand_id
1 'polypeptide(L)'
;MSDLWHKLFSSKISMLVLFVFILIIGAATFIEEKYDTPTVKLLVYHAKWFEFLMLLLVALFIGNNVHKELFCKEKIPHLIFHFSFFALIIGGGITRYFGFEANMHIVENESVNKIYTLEPFFQLKLSDNSIEYTSEHPLYFSQITKSNFHLSFDVPKGNIMIKYKDYHFEAHDLFLQNANKEVIKDYYERNSKDDSPDALIVEILYKNKTYDALLFYDKTKYIQPFKQFKFDDLTMELTYGPKPIELPFHLKLEKFTLSKYPGTNIPSASESYVTLIDSRNSYKKNHVIAKNQVLDYDGYRFFQTSYDEDENGTILSLNYDYYGTRVTYFGYFLMFLGSVLIMFSKKSPFLN
;
A
#
# COMPACT_ATOMS: atom_id res chain seq x y z
N MET A 1 38.04 15.58 16.99
CA MET A 1 37.12 15.29 15.87
C MET A 1 37.61 16.08 14.66
N SER A 2 37.74 15.47 13.48
CA SER A 2 38.38 16.08 12.31
C SER A 2 37.52 17.19 11.68
N ASP A 3 38.13 18.14 10.96
CA ASP A 3 37.44 19.19 10.17
C ASP A 3 36.36 18.63 9.22
N LEU A 4 36.56 17.39 8.75
CA LEU A 4 35.62 16.68 7.90
C LEU A 4 34.29 16.41 8.62
N TRP A 5 34.35 16.04 9.91
CA TRP A 5 33.16 15.77 10.73
C TRP A 5 32.28 17.02 10.88
N HIS A 6 32.92 18.17 11.13
CA HIS A 6 32.23 19.46 11.27
C HIS A 6 31.56 19.90 9.97
N LYS A 7 32.22 19.69 8.83
CA LYS A 7 31.64 19.99 7.52
C LYS A 7 30.45 19.09 7.21
N LEU A 8 30.63 17.77 7.38
CA LEU A 8 29.62 16.76 7.05
C LEU A 8 28.31 16.97 7.81
N PHE A 9 28.37 17.20 9.12
CA PHE A 9 27.20 17.42 9.97
C PHE A 9 26.83 18.88 10.15
N SER A 10 27.17 19.74 9.19
CA SER A 10 26.74 21.13 9.18
C SER A 10 25.29 21.29 8.71
N SER A 11 24.59 22.33 9.17
CA SER A 11 23.20 22.58 8.76
C SER A 11 23.06 22.87 7.26
N LYS A 12 24.11 23.38 6.61
CA LYS A 12 24.12 23.66 5.17
C LYS A 12 24.00 22.37 4.36
N ILE A 13 24.74 21.33 4.72
CA ILE A 13 24.68 20.04 4.04
C ILE A 13 23.33 19.37 4.27
N SER A 14 22.83 19.35 5.51
CA SER A 14 21.50 18.81 5.81
C SER A 14 20.40 19.49 4.99
N MET A 15 20.43 20.83 4.87
CA MET A 15 19.46 21.57 4.05
C MET A 15 19.61 21.30 2.55
N LEU A 16 20.84 21.15 2.04
CA LEU A 16 21.06 20.80 0.64
C LEU A 16 20.47 19.42 0.32
N VAL A 17 20.74 18.42 1.15
CA VAL A 17 20.23 17.06 0.96
C VAL A 17 18.70 17.02 1.10
N LEU A 18 18.13 17.77 2.05
CA LEU A 18 16.68 17.92 2.18
C LEU A 18 16.06 18.58 0.93
N PHE A 19 16.71 19.60 0.37
CA PHE A 19 16.23 20.26 -0.85
C PHE A 19 16.23 19.31 -2.05
N VAL A 20 17.29 18.51 -2.21
CA VAL A 20 17.34 17.45 -3.25
C VAL A 20 16.23 16.42 -3.03
N PHE A 21 15.99 16.01 -1.79
CA PHE A 21 14.90 15.09 -1.45
C PHE A 21 13.52 15.64 -1.85
N ILE A 22 13.25 16.92 -1.58
CA ILE A 22 12.00 17.59 -1.99
C ILE A 22 11.87 17.64 -3.51
N LEU A 23 12.94 17.96 -4.24
CA LEU A 23 12.93 17.97 -5.71
C LEU A 23 12.63 16.57 -6.28
N ILE A 24 13.18 15.52 -5.66
CA ILE A 24 12.93 14.13 -6.07
C ILE A 24 11.46 13.76 -5.87
N ILE A 25 10.86 14.10 -4.73
CA ILE A 25 9.42 13.85 -4.49
C ILE A 25 8.57 14.64 -5.49
N GLY A 26 8.90 15.91 -5.73
CA GLY A 26 8.19 16.70 -6.74
C GLY A 26 8.30 16.11 -8.15
N ALA A 27 9.49 15.63 -8.55
CA ALA A 27 9.68 14.94 -9.81
C ALA A 27 8.91 13.60 -9.87
N ALA A 28 8.81 12.87 -8.76
CA ALA A 28 8.05 11.63 -8.66
C ALA A 28 6.57 11.85 -9.02
N THR A 29 5.96 12.95 -8.57
CA THR A 29 4.57 13.29 -8.95
C THR A 29 4.39 13.43 -10.46
N PHE A 30 5.32 14.10 -11.17
CA PHE A 30 5.24 14.23 -12.63
C PHE A 30 5.48 12.89 -13.35
N ILE A 31 6.32 12.03 -12.81
CA ILE A 31 6.54 10.67 -13.35
C ILE A 31 5.26 9.84 -13.19
N GLU A 32 4.60 9.94 -12.04
CA GLU A 32 3.34 9.26 -11.76
C GLU A 32 2.23 9.69 -12.73
N GLU A 33 2.06 10.99 -12.94
CA GLU A 33 1.08 11.54 -13.89
C GLU A 33 1.35 11.08 -15.32
N LYS A 34 2.63 11.03 -15.73
CA LYS A 34 3.01 10.69 -17.11
C LYS A 34 2.93 9.19 -17.42
N TYR A 35 3.18 8.33 -16.44
CA TYR A 35 3.30 6.89 -16.65
C TYR A 35 2.21 6.14 -15.89
N ASP A 36 2.44 5.89 -14.59
CA ASP A 36 1.45 5.33 -13.66
C ASP A 36 2.06 5.22 -12.23
N THR A 37 1.19 4.94 -11.26
CA THR A 37 1.57 4.71 -9.85
C THR A 37 2.54 3.52 -9.66
N PRO A 38 2.38 2.35 -10.33
CA PRO A 38 3.36 1.26 -10.24
C PRO A 38 4.77 1.68 -10.70
N THR A 39 4.90 2.43 -11.79
CA THR A 39 6.19 2.89 -12.33
C THR A 39 6.91 3.78 -11.33
N VAL A 40 6.25 4.79 -10.74
CA VAL A 40 6.90 5.68 -9.77
C VAL A 40 7.27 4.94 -8.47
N LYS A 41 6.44 4.00 -8.02
CA LYS A 41 6.74 3.17 -6.84
C LYS A 41 8.02 2.39 -7.06
N LEU A 42 8.17 1.73 -8.22
CA LEU A 42 9.37 0.97 -8.56
C LEU A 42 10.62 1.86 -8.66
N LEU A 43 10.51 3.00 -9.35
CA LEU A 43 11.67 3.85 -9.68
C LEU A 43 12.15 4.70 -8.50
N VAL A 44 11.24 5.14 -7.64
CA VAL A 44 11.51 6.09 -6.55
C VAL A 44 11.18 5.47 -5.20
N TYR A 45 9.90 5.26 -4.89
CA TYR A 45 9.47 5.01 -3.50
C TYR A 45 9.96 3.68 -2.91
N HIS A 46 10.18 2.65 -3.74
CA HIS A 46 10.70 1.33 -3.37
C HIS A 46 12.16 1.11 -3.80
N ALA A 47 12.79 2.11 -4.42
CA ALA A 47 14.14 1.96 -4.91
C ALA A 47 15.17 2.11 -3.77
N LYS A 48 16.18 1.23 -3.76
CA LYS A 48 17.25 1.21 -2.73
C LYS A 48 18.01 2.53 -2.63
N TRP A 49 18.14 3.27 -3.73
CA TRP A 49 18.83 4.56 -3.73
C TRP A 49 18.02 5.63 -2.96
N PHE A 50 16.69 5.58 -3.04
CA PHE A 50 15.81 6.51 -2.33
C PHE A 50 15.75 6.16 -0.84
N GLU A 51 15.72 4.87 -0.52
CA GLU A 51 15.88 4.38 0.86
C GLU A 51 17.21 4.85 1.47
N PHE A 52 18.31 4.74 0.73
CA PHE A 52 19.60 5.27 1.16
C PHE A 52 19.57 6.79 1.38
N LEU A 53 18.93 7.54 0.48
CA LEU A 53 18.77 9.00 0.63
C LEU A 53 18.00 9.36 1.91
N MET A 54 16.92 8.62 2.23
CA MET A 54 16.18 8.79 3.48
C MET A 54 17.07 8.50 4.69
N LEU A 55 17.79 7.37 4.71
CA LEU A 55 18.69 7.02 5.80
C LEU A 55 19.83 8.04 5.96
N LEU A 56 20.35 8.58 4.86
CA LEU A 56 21.34 9.65 4.87
C LEU A 56 20.77 10.91 5.52
N LEU A 57 19.53 11.30 5.21
CA LEU A 57 18.87 12.44 5.82
C LEU A 57 18.73 12.25 7.35
N VAL A 58 18.34 11.06 7.78
CA VAL A 58 18.26 10.69 9.21
C VAL A 58 19.62 10.79 9.88
N ALA A 59 20.67 10.23 9.26
CA ALA A 59 22.03 10.27 9.80
C ALA A 59 22.55 11.71 9.91
N LEU A 60 22.35 12.53 8.88
CA LEU A 60 22.72 13.94 8.87
C LEU A 60 21.94 14.73 9.93
N PHE A 61 20.65 14.46 10.11
CA PHE A 61 19.85 15.07 11.15
C PHE A 61 20.39 14.73 12.54
N ILE A 62 20.60 13.45 12.86
CA ILE A 62 21.13 13.01 14.15
C ILE A 62 22.49 13.65 14.42
N GLY A 63 23.41 13.58 13.46
CA GLY A 63 24.75 14.15 13.65
C GLY A 63 24.75 15.68 13.76
N ASN A 64 23.87 16.40 13.07
CA ASN A 64 23.74 17.85 13.23
C ASN A 64 23.27 18.23 14.64
N ASN A 65 22.33 17.46 15.21
CA ASN A 65 21.82 17.68 16.56
C ASN A 65 22.86 17.40 17.64
N VAL A 66 23.65 16.33 17.50
CA VAL A 66 24.77 16.01 18.38
C VAL A 66 25.85 17.08 18.29
N HIS A 67 26.20 17.52 17.07
CA HIS A 67 27.23 18.53 16.85
C HIS A 67 26.88 19.89 17.50
N LYS A 68 25.60 20.27 17.54
CA LYS A 68 25.13 21.54 18.13
C LYS A 68 24.95 21.51 19.66
N GLU A 69 25.31 20.41 20.30
CA GLU A 69 25.19 20.21 21.76
C GLU A 69 23.82 20.66 22.28
N LEU A 70 22.76 20.14 21.66
CA LEU A 70 21.38 20.42 22.08
C LEU A 70 21.00 19.67 23.36
N PHE A 71 21.86 18.78 23.86
CA PHE A 71 21.69 17.97 25.08
C PHE A 71 21.97 18.72 26.40
N CYS A 72 21.92 20.06 26.38
CA CYS A 72 22.10 20.88 27.58
C CYS A 72 20.73 21.17 28.24
N LYS A 73 20.69 21.22 29.59
CA LYS A 73 19.45 21.47 30.36
C LYS A 73 18.74 22.77 29.99
N GLU A 74 19.48 23.79 29.54
CA GLU A 74 18.92 25.07 29.10
C GLU A 74 18.18 24.99 27.75
N LYS A 75 18.44 23.94 26.96
CA LYS A 75 17.87 23.74 25.62
C LYS A 75 16.81 22.63 25.60
N ILE A 76 16.29 22.20 26.75
CA ILE A 76 15.27 21.15 26.85
C ILE A 76 14.07 21.40 25.91
N PRO A 77 13.49 22.63 25.81
CA PRO A 77 12.42 22.89 24.86
C PRO A 77 12.81 22.60 23.40
N HIS A 78 14.01 23.01 22.99
CA HIS A 78 14.54 22.73 21.66
C HIS A 78 14.82 21.24 21.47
N LEU A 79 15.31 20.55 22.50
CA LEU A 79 15.58 19.11 22.46
C LEU A 79 14.28 18.32 22.29
N ILE A 80 13.21 18.67 23.02
CA ILE A 80 11.87 18.06 22.87
C ILE A 80 11.37 18.25 21.44
N PHE A 81 11.47 19.47 20.92
CA PHE A 81 11.09 19.77 19.53
C PHE A 81 11.90 18.94 18.52
N HIS A 82 13.22 18.79 18.68
CA HIS A 82 14.02 17.99 17.74
C HIS A 82 13.79 16.48 17.90
N PHE A 83 13.58 16.00 19.13
CA PHE A 83 13.27 14.59 19.40
C PHE A 83 11.92 14.18 18.78
N SER A 84 11.00 15.12 18.58
CA SER A 84 9.76 14.87 17.84
C SER A 84 10.01 14.29 16.44
N PHE A 85 10.98 14.83 15.69
CA PHE A 85 11.33 14.30 14.37
C PHE A 85 11.89 12.89 14.43
N PHE A 86 12.62 12.54 15.49
CA PHE A 86 13.09 11.17 15.69
C PHE A 86 11.92 10.20 15.89
N ALA A 87 10.94 10.57 16.73
CA ALA A 87 9.71 9.81 16.87
C ALA A 87 8.95 9.70 15.54
N LEU A 88 8.84 10.79 14.76
CA LEU A 88 8.18 10.76 13.44
C LEU A 88 8.91 9.86 12.43
N ILE A 89 10.25 9.89 12.41
CA ILE A 89 11.07 9.03 11.54
C ILE A 89 10.88 7.56 11.91
N ILE A 90 10.96 7.23 13.21
CA ILE A 90 10.73 5.85 13.69
C ILE A 90 9.30 5.42 13.36
N GLY A 91 8.31 6.26 13.65
CA GLY A 91 6.90 5.98 13.38
C GLY A 91 6.67 5.67 11.90
N GLY A 92 7.13 6.56 11.01
CA GLY A 92 7.04 6.35 9.55
C GLY A 92 7.83 5.13 9.06
N GLY A 93 8.98 4.84 9.67
CA GLY A 93 9.72 3.60 9.41
C GLY A 93 8.93 2.36 9.79
N ILE A 94 8.31 2.34 10.98
CA ILE A 94 7.46 1.23 11.41
C ILE A 94 6.29 1.05 10.44
N THR A 95 5.57 2.12 10.11
CA THR A 95 4.48 2.09 9.14
C THR A 95 4.94 1.53 7.79
N ARG A 96 6.13 1.93 7.31
CA ARG A 96 6.68 1.49 6.03
C ARG A 96 7.02 0.00 5.97
N TYR A 97 7.62 -0.57 7.02
CA TYR A 97 8.11 -1.95 7.00
C TYR A 97 7.14 -2.97 7.60
N PHE A 98 6.22 -2.55 8.48
CA PHE A 98 5.29 -3.43 9.18
C PHE A 98 3.82 -3.10 8.90
N GLY A 99 3.53 -1.93 8.33
CA GLY A 99 2.19 -1.58 7.88
C GLY A 99 1.92 -2.07 6.47
N PHE A 100 0.65 -2.18 6.12
CA PHE A 100 0.20 -2.48 4.76
C PHE A 100 -1.16 -1.86 4.49
N GLU A 101 -1.49 -1.73 3.21
CA GLU A 101 -2.76 -1.20 2.74
C GLU A 101 -3.54 -2.29 1.99
N ALA A 102 -4.86 -2.24 2.10
CA ALA A 102 -5.76 -3.21 1.49
C ALA A 102 -7.12 -2.59 1.19
N ASN A 103 -7.94 -3.29 0.42
CA ASN A 103 -9.35 -3.00 0.25
C ASN A 103 -10.21 -4.14 0.80
N MET A 104 -11.39 -3.77 1.27
CA MET A 104 -12.45 -4.67 1.69
C MET A 104 -13.70 -4.32 0.91
N HIS A 105 -14.26 -5.31 0.21
CA HIS A 105 -15.57 -5.20 -0.41
C HIS A 105 -16.58 -5.95 0.46
N ILE A 106 -17.72 -5.33 0.74
CA ILE A 106 -18.79 -5.95 1.52
C ILE A 106 -20.12 -5.63 0.86
N VAL A 107 -20.91 -6.66 0.55
CA VAL A 107 -22.29 -6.51 0.07
C VAL A 107 -23.24 -6.38 1.25
N GLU A 108 -24.37 -5.69 1.08
CA GLU A 108 -25.37 -5.53 2.14
C GLU A 108 -25.82 -6.87 2.71
N ASN A 109 -25.93 -6.93 4.04
CA ASN A 109 -26.22 -8.12 4.85
C ASN A 109 -25.14 -9.20 4.88
N GLU A 110 -24.04 -9.04 4.13
CA GLU A 110 -22.90 -9.95 4.14
C GLU A 110 -21.99 -9.68 5.35
N SER A 111 -21.40 -10.76 5.88
CA SER A 111 -20.33 -10.69 6.87
C SER A 111 -19.04 -11.26 6.28
N VAL A 112 -18.01 -10.43 6.22
CA VAL A 112 -16.71 -10.78 5.64
C VAL A 112 -15.59 -10.56 6.65
N ASN A 113 -14.56 -11.38 6.54
CA ASN A 113 -13.29 -11.21 7.26
C ASN A 113 -12.11 -11.19 6.29
N LYS A 114 -12.35 -11.02 4.99
CA LYS A 114 -11.29 -11.06 3.97
C LYS A 114 -11.05 -9.67 3.41
N ILE A 115 -9.77 -9.33 3.29
CA ILE A 115 -9.29 -8.09 2.67
C ILE A 115 -8.32 -8.45 1.54
N TYR A 116 -8.10 -7.52 0.62
CA TYR A 116 -7.27 -7.72 -0.56
C TYR A 116 -6.18 -6.65 -0.60
N THR A 117 -4.91 -7.05 -0.71
CA THR A 117 -3.78 -6.09 -0.76
C THR A 117 -3.93 -5.09 -1.90
N LEU A 118 -3.41 -3.88 -1.73
CA LEU A 118 -3.30 -2.96 -2.88
C LEU A 118 -2.22 -3.41 -3.85
N GLU A 119 -1.19 -4.06 -3.34
CA GLU A 119 -0.08 -4.54 -4.13
C GLU A 119 -0.40 -5.85 -4.83
N PRO A 120 0.02 -6.01 -6.10
CA PRO A 120 -0.21 -7.24 -6.84
C PRO A 120 0.88 -8.28 -6.55
N PHE A 121 0.45 -9.52 -6.35
CA PHE A 121 1.28 -10.68 -6.10
C PHE A 121 1.04 -11.76 -7.16
N PHE A 122 2.06 -12.57 -7.41
CA PHE A 122 1.88 -13.80 -8.17
C PHE A 122 1.37 -14.89 -7.23
N GLN A 123 0.27 -15.54 -7.61
CA GLN A 123 -0.41 -16.53 -6.78
C GLN A 123 -0.59 -17.83 -7.58
N LEU A 124 -0.30 -18.96 -6.93
CA LEU A 124 -0.37 -20.30 -7.49
C LEU A 124 -1.17 -21.19 -6.54
N LYS A 125 -2.23 -21.82 -7.06
CA LYS A 125 -3.02 -22.84 -6.36
C LYS A 125 -2.86 -24.17 -7.06
N LEU A 126 -2.74 -25.26 -6.31
CA LEU A 126 -2.81 -26.59 -6.88
C LEU A 126 -4.26 -27.06 -6.83
N SER A 127 -4.82 -27.58 -7.92
CA SER A 127 -6.24 -27.99 -7.90
C SER A 127 -6.48 -29.23 -7.01
N ASP A 128 -5.43 -30.02 -6.72
CA ASP A 128 -5.51 -31.24 -5.91
C ASP A 128 -5.48 -30.97 -4.39
N ASN A 129 -5.01 -29.80 -3.95
CA ASN A 129 -4.86 -29.44 -2.53
C ASN A 129 -5.14 -27.94 -2.37
N SER A 130 -5.85 -27.52 -1.33
CA SER A 130 -6.08 -26.09 -1.00
C SER A 130 -4.81 -25.30 -0.61
N ILE A 131 -3.63 -25.77 -1.02
CA ILE A 131 -2.34 -25.11 -0.79
C ILE A 131 -2.18 -24.00 -1.83
N GLU A 132 -2.12 -22.79 -1.33
CA GLU A 132 -1.85 -21.58 -2.09
C GLU A 132 -0.41 -21.13 -1.83
N TYR A 133 0.35 -20.99 -2.91
CA TYR A 133 1.67 -20.40 -2.90
C TYR A 133 1.56 -18.97 -3.41
N THR A 134 2.39 -18.08 -2.87
CA THR A 134 2.42 -16.67 -3.28
C THR A 134 3.87 -16.21 -3.37
N SER A 135 4.16 -15.28 -4.27
CA SER A 135 5.44 -14.58 -4.26
C SER A 135 5.70 -13.92 -2.90
N GLU A 136 6.95 -13.93 -2.44
CA GLU A 136 7.35 -13.33 -1.15
C GLU A 136 7.18 -11.81 -1.15
N HIS A 137 7.39 -11.19 -2.31
CA HIS A 137 7.28 -9.75 -2.52
C HIS A 137 6.25 -9.45 -3.61
N PRO A 138 5.61 -8.26 -3.57
CA PRO A 138 4.76 -7.81 -4.65
C PRO A 138 5.56 -7.61 -5.93
N LEU A 139 4.92 -7.83 -7.07
CA LEU A 139 5.56 -7.72 -8.39
C LEU A 139 5.00 -6.49 -9.09
N TYR A 140 5.81 -5.46 -9.26
CA TYR A 140 5.44 -4.28 -10.05
C TYR A 140 6.10 -4.32 -11.41
N PHE A 141 5.38 -3.83 -12.41
CA PHE A 141 5.90 -3.65 -13.77
C PHE A 141 5.92 -2.15 -14.08
N SER A 142 6.98 -1.72 -14.76
CA SER A 142 7.18 -0.34 -15.17
C SER A 142 7.06 -0.23 -16.68
N GLN A 143 6.45 0.85 -17.16
CA GLN A 143 6.32 1.13 -18.59
C GLN A 143 7.67 1.49 -19.25
N ILE A 144 8.68 1.83 -18.44
CA ILE A 144 9.96 2.39 -18.91
C ILE A 144 11.10 1.38 -18.76
N THR A 145 11.05 0.52 -17.75
CA THR A 145 12.14 -0.40 -17.41
C THR A 145 11.69 -1.84 -17.51
N LYS A 146 12.49 -2.67 -18.19
CA LYS A 146 12.23 -4.11 -18.27
C LYS A 146 12.33 -4.73 -16.88
N SER A 147 11.34 -5.55 -16.57
CA SER A 147 11.34 -6.36 -15.35
C SER A 147 12.09 -7.66 -15.57
N ASN A 148 12.62 -8.23 -14.50
CA ASN A 148 13.14 -9.58 -14.50
C ASN A 148 12.87 -10.18 -13.13
N PHE A 149 12.05 -11.23 -13.08
CA PHE A 149 11.82 -11.99 -11.87
C PHE A 149 11.84 -13.49 -12.18
N HIS A 150 12.28 -14.24 -11.17
CA HIS A 150 12.25 -15.68 -11.16
C HIS A 150 11.66 -16.13 -9.83
N LEU A 151 10.57 -16.88 -9.87
CA LEU A 151 9.95 -17.49 -8.70
C LEU A 151 10.20 -18.99 -8.75
N SER A 152 10.42 -19.61 -7.60
CA SER A 152 10.54 -21.05 -7.47
C SER A 152 9.59 -21.51 -6.37
N PHE A 153 8.76 -22.50 -6.70
CA PHE A 153 7.80 -23.08 -5.79
C PHE A 153 8.05 -24.57 -5.68
N ASP A 154 8.33 -25.03 -4.46
CA ASP A 154 8.43 -26.46 -4.17
C ASP A 154 7.03 -27.02 -3.95
N VAL A 155 6.52 -27.74 -4.94
CA VAL A 155 5.20 -28.39 -4.88
C VAL A 155 5.36 -29.90 -4.65
N PRO A 156 4.32 -30.61 -4.14
CA PRO A 156 4.43 -32.03 -3.84
C PRO A 156 4.88 -32.92 -5.02
N LYS A 157 4.58 -32.50 -6.26
CA LYS A 157 4.91 -33.25 -7.49
C LYS A 157 6.20 -32.78 -8.19
N GLY A 158 6.97 -31.88 -7.57
CA GLY A 158 8.26 -31.38 -8.10
C GLY A 158 8.47 -29.88 -7.84
N ASN A 159 9.54 -29.31 -8.40
CA ASN A 159 9.75 -27.85 -8.36
C ASN A 159 9.16 -27.21 -9.61
N ILE A 160 8.48 -26.07 -9.43
CA ILE A 160 7.99 -25.21 -10.50
C ILE A 160 8.80 -23.92 -10.48
N MET A 161 9.41 -23.59 -11.61
CA MET A 161 10.09 -22.32 -11.79
C MET A 161 9.28 -21.44 -12.74
N ILE A 162 9.06 -20.18 -12.35
CA ILE A 162 8.30 -19.21 -13.13
C ILE A 162 9.23 -18.06 -13.46
N LYS A 163 9.38 -17.76 -14.75
CA LYS A 163 10.22 -16.67 -15.25
C LYS A 163 9.36 -15.62 -15.93
N TYR A 164 9.70 -14.37 -15.68
CA TYR A 164 9.16 -13.26 -16.44
C TYR A 164 9.46 -13.41 -17.94
N LYS A 165 8.46 -13.20 -18.79
CA LYS A 165 8.63 -13.13 -20.25
C LYS A 165 8.34 -11.72 -20.78
N ASP A 166 7.12 -11.23 -20.54
CA ASP A 166 6.72 -9.91 -20.99
C ASP A 166 5.55 -9.34 -20.18
N TYR A 167 5.31 -8.04 -20.29
CA TYR A 167 4.17 -7.34 -19.70
C TYR A 167 3.62 -6.29 -20.67
N HIS A 168 2.36 -6.45 -21.07
CA HIS A 168 1.65 -5.51 -21.92
C HIS A 168 0.72 -4.67 -21.07
N PHE A 169 0.93 -3.36 -21.07
CA PHE A 169 0.01 -2.40 -20.48
C PHE A 169 -1.20 -2.22 -21.41
N GLU A 170 -2.40 -2.10 -20.84
CA GLU A 170 -3.64 -1.85 -21.59
C GLU A 170 -3.84 -2.82 -22.77
N ALA A 171 -3.74 -4.12 -22.48
CA ALA A 171 -3.63 -5.18 -23.46
C ALA A 171 -4.98 -5.56 -24.12
N HIS A 172 -5.66 -4.61 -24.74
CA HIS A 172 -7.01 -4.74 -25.28
C HIS A 172 -7.19 -5.95 -26.21
N ASP A 173 -6.35 -6.03 -27.25
CA ASP A 173 -6.45 -7.09 -28.26
C ASP A 173 -6.18 -8.48 -27.66
N LEU A 174 -5.18 -8.58 -26.77
CA LEU A 174 -4.86 -9.83 -26.08
C LEU A 174 -6.02 -10.27 -25.19
N PHE A 175 -6.64 -9.33 -24.47
CA PHE A 175 -7.79 -9.58 -23.62
C PHE A 175 -8.97 -10.11 -24.42
N LEU A 176 -9.37 -9.43 -25.49
CA LEU A 176 -10.51 -9.86 -26.32
C LEU A 176 -10.29 -11.23 -26.99
N GLN A 177 -9.06 -11.58 -27.35
CA GLN A 177 -8.75 -12.86 -27.98
C GLN A 177 -8.73 -14.03 -26.99
N ASN A 178 -8.37 -13.80 -25.72
CA ASN A 178 -8.07 -14.87 -24.76
C ASN A 178 -9.02 -14.95 -23.56
N ALA A 179 -9.82 -13.92 -23.30
CA ALA A 179 -10.82 -13.94 -22.23
C ALA A 179 -12.10 -14.67 -22.68
N ASN A 180 -12.82 -15.26 -21.73
CA ASN A 180 -14.13 -15.85 -22.00
C ASN A 180 -15.20 -14.75 -22.16
N LYS A 181 -16.31 -15.08 -22.83
CA LYS A 181 -17.40 -14.13 -23.12
C LYS A 181 -18.01 -13.50 -21.86
N GLU A 182 -18.05 -14.25 -20.76
CA GLU A 182 -18.59 -13.77 -19.48
C GLU A 182 -17.69 -12.70 -18.84
N VAL A 183 -16.37 -12.92 -18.80
CA VAL A 183 -15.42 -11.92 -18.26
C VAL A 183 -15.38 -10.68 -19.15
N ILE A 184 -15.45 -10.85 -20.48
CA ILE A 184 -15.52 -9.72 -21.42
C ILE A 184 -16.77 -8.87 -21.14
N LYS A 185 -17.92 -9.51 -20.88
CA LYS A 185 -19.18 -8.80 -20.60
C LYS A 185 -19.09 -8.01 -19.29
N ASP A 186 -18.70 -8.65 -18.18
CA ASP A 186 -18.52 -8.00 -16.87
C ASP A 186 -17.49 -6.85 -16.93
N TYR A 187 -16.48 -6.95 -17.80
CA TYR A 187 -15.50 -5.90 -18.02
C TYR A 187 -16.12 -4.65 -18.69
N TYR A 188 -16.83 -4.83 -19.81
CA TYR A 188 -17.44 -3.72 -20.56
C TYR A 188 -18.61 -3.06 -19.84
N GLU A 189 -19.33 -3.79 -18.97
CA GLU A 189 -20.39 -3.19 -18.15
C GLU A 189 -19.82 -2.18 -17.13
N ARG A 190 -18.57 -2.36 -16.69
CA ARG A 190 -17.90 -1.51 -15.70
C ARG A 190 -17.09 -0.35 -16.28
N ASN A 191 -16.42 -0.53 -17.42
CA ASN A 191 -15.41 0.43 -17.90
C ASN A 191 -15.66 0.95 -19.33
N SER A 192 -15.17 2.16 -19.60
CA SER A 192 -15.11 2.75 -20.94
C SER A 192 -14.05 2.03 -21.82
N LYS A 193 -14.11 2.19 -23.15
CA LYS A 193 -13.22 1.50 -24.11
C LYS A 193 -11.72 1.71 -23.88
N ASP A 194 -11.31 2.72 -23.13
CA ASP A 194 -9.91 3.13 -22.97
C ASP A 194 -9.19 2.49 -21.77
N ASP A 195 -9.91 1.94 -20.79
CA ASP A 195 -9.28 1.19 -19.69
C ASP A 195 -9.32 -0.28 -20.08
N SER A 196 -8.23 -0.86 -20.59
CA SER A 196 -8.08 -2.30 -20.84
C SER A 196 -7.18 -2.94 -19.79
N PRO A 197 -7.37 -4.23 -19.44
CA PRO A 197 -6.55 -4.85 -18.41
C PRO A 197 -5.13 -5.02 -18.93
N ASP A 198 -4.16 -4.99 -18.03
CA ASP A 198 -2.79 -5.33 -18.38
C ASP A 198 -2.66 -6.86 -18.57
N ALA A 199 -1.62 -7.30 -19.27
CA ALA A 199 -1.34 -8.71 -19.50
C ALA A 199 0.10 -9.07 -19.12
N LEU A 200 0.23 -9.97 -18.14
CA LEU A 200 1.50 -10.57 -17.73
C LEU A 200 1.70 -11.91 -18.46
N ILE A 201 2.84 -12.05 -19.12
CA ILE A 201 3.29 -13.29 -19.74
C ILE A 201 4.45 -13.87 -18.94
N VAL A 202 4.31 -15.12 -18.51
CA VAL A 202 5.34 -15.86 -17.79
C VAL A 202 5.64 -17.20 -18.45
N GLU A 203 6.89 -17.64 -18.32
CA GLU A 203 7.33 -18.98 -18.68
C GLU A 203 7.32 -19.87 -17.43
N ILE A 204 6.56 -20.95 -17.49
CA ILE A 204 6.47 -21.97 -16.44
C ILE A 204 7.36 -23.13 -16.86
N LEU A 205 8.36 -23.43 -16.05
CA LEU A 205 9.25 -24.58 -16.21
C LEU A 205 8.86 -25.66 -15.20
N TYR A 206 8.45 -26.82 -15.70
CA TYR A 206 8.11 -27.99 -14.90
C TYR A 206 8.62 -29.26 -15.59
N LYS A 207 9.41 -30.08 -14.89
CA LYS A 207 10.00 -31.33 -15.41
C LYS A 207 10.66 -31.18 -16.80
N ASN A 208 11.51 -30.16 -16.97
CA ASN A 208 12.19 -29.80 -18.23
C ASN A 208 11.29 -29.42 -19.41
N LYS A 209 9.99 -29.19 -19.18
CA LYS A 209 9.09 -28.60 -20.17
C LYS A 209 8.83 -27.14 -19.81
N THR A 210 8.72 -26.31 -20.85
CA THR A 210 8.43 -24.88 -20.73
C THR A 210 7.05 -24.60 -21.33
N TYR A 211 6.25 -23.81 -20.63
CA TYR A 211 4.91 -23.42 -21.05
C TYR A 211 4.71 -21.92 -20.83
N ASP A 212 4.07 -21.26 -21.78
CA ASP A 212 3.70 -19.85 -21.63
C ASP A 212 2.34 -19.73 -20.93
N ALA A 213 2.27 -18.84 -19.95
CA ALA A 213 1.03 -18.47 -19.29
C ALA A 213 0.77 -16.97 -19.46
N LEU A 214 -0.42 -16.66 -19.98
CA LEU A 214 -0.96 -15.32 -20.11
C LEU A 214 -1.96 -15.07 -18.98
N LEU A 215 -1.66 -14.12 -18.11
CA LEU A 215 -2.47 -13.69 -16.97
C LEU A 215 -2.90 -12.23 -17.18
N PHE A 216 -4.16 -11.92 -16.91
CA PHE A 216 -4.66 -10.55 -16.99
C PHE A 216 -4.70 -9.91 -15.60
N TYR A 217 -4.43 -8.61 -15.55
CA TYR A 217 -4.53 -7.79 -14.35
C TYR A 217 -5.40 -6.57 -14.61
N ASP A 218 -6.62 -6.63 -14.09
CA ASP A 218 -7.56 -5.51 -14.13
C ASP A 218 -7.36 -4.63 -12.90
N LYS A 219 -6.77 -3.44 -13.09
CA LYS A 219 -6.49 -2.48 -12.01
C LYS A 219 -7.73 -2.00 -11.27
N THR A 220 -8.92 -2.12 -11.88
CA THR A 220 -10.19 -1.71 -11.28
C THR A 220 -10.77 -2.78 -10.35
N LYS A 221 -10.21 -4.01 -10.37
CA LYS A 221 -10.73 -5.14 -9.61
C LYS A 221 -9.77 -5.59 -8.51
N TYR A 222 -10.33 -5.79 -7.32
CA TYR A 222 -9.59 -6.32 -6.18
C TYR A 222 -9.51 -7.85 -6.16
N ILE A 223 -10.30 -8.53 -7.00
CA ILE A 223 -10.27 -9.98 -7.18
C ILE A 223 -9.92 -10.26 -8.64
N GLN A 224 -8.84 -11.00 -8.85
CA GLN A 224 -8.43 -11.45 -10.17
C GLN A 224 -8.83 -12.93 -10.34
N PRO A 225 -9.37 -13.32 -11.50
CA PRO A 225 -9.71 -14.71 -11.76
C PRO A 225 -8.45 -15.57 -11.81
N PHE A 226 -8.56 -16.79 -11.28
CA PHE A 226 -7.54 -17.80 -11.47
C PHE A 226 -7.70 -18.44 -12.86
N LYS A 227 -6.59 -18.58 -13.57
CA LYS A 227 -6.54 -19.29 -14.85
C LYS A 227 -5.94 -20.67 -14.62
N GLN A 228 -6.68 -21.68 -15.04
CA GLN A 228 -6.27 -23.08 -14.89
C GLN A 228 -5.29 -23.48 -15.99
N PHE A 229 -4.23 -24.16 -15.59
CA PHE A 229 -3.20 -24.74 -16.44
C PHE A 229 -3.06 -26.22 -16.08
N LYS A 230 -3.19 -27.08 -17.09
CA LYS A 230 -3.07 -28.52 -16.93
C LYS A 230 -1.76 -28.99 -17.56
N PHE A 231 -0.90 -29.54 -16.72
CA PHE A 231 0.34 -30.22 -17.07
C PHE A 231 0.15 -31.73 -16.87
N ASP A 232 0.98 -32.54 -17.51
CA ASP A 232 0.83 -34.01 -17.61
C ASP A 232 0.23 -34.68 -16.37
N ASP A 233 0.82 -34.44 -15.20
CA ASP A 233 0.39 -35.00 -13.91
C ASP A 233 -0.01 -33.95 -12.86
N LEU A 234 -0.10 -32.68 -13.24
CA LEU A 234 -0.33 -31.55 -12.34
C LEU A 234 -1.33 -30.57 -12.93
N THR A 235 -2.41 -30.29 -12.19
CA THR A 235 -3.30 -29.17 -12.51
C THR A 235 -3.08 -28.06 -11.50
N MET A 236 -2.85 -26.86 -12.00
CA MET A 236 -2.62 -25.68 -11.18
C MET A 236 -3.38 -24.48 -11.73
N GLU A 237 -3.60 -23.53 -10.86
CA GLU A 237 -4.34 -22.32 -11.11
C GLU A 237 -3.44 -21.14 -10.77
N LEU A 238 -3.31 -20.21 -11.71
CA LEU A 238 -2.44 -19.06 -11.58
C LEU A 238 -3.24 -17.77 -11.64
N THR A 239 -2.83 -16.77 -10.86
CA THR A 239 -3.30 -15.41 -11.03
C THR A 239 -2.21 -14.41 -10.66
N TYR A 240 -2.38 -13.18 -11.11
CA TYR A 240 -1.53 -12.07 -10.79
C TYR A 240 -2.40 -10.88 -10.40
N GLY A 241 -2.26 -10.43 -9.15
CA GLY A 241 -3.07 -9.36 -8.59
C GLY A 241 -3.11 -9.36 -7.05
N PRO A 242 -4.01 -8.57 -6.45
CA PRO A 242 -4.20 -8.52 -5.01
C PRO A 242 -4.29 -9.89 -4.36
N LYS A 243 -3.58 -10.04 -3.24
CA LYS A 243 -3.62 -11.27 -2.44
C LYS A 243 -4.68 -11.14 -1.34
N PRO A 244 -5.51 -12.16 -1.10
CA PRO A 244 -6.41 -12.16 0.03
C PRO A 244 -5.64 -12.31 1.36
N ILE A 245 -6.08 -11.58 2.39
CA ILE A 245 -5.63 -11.72 3.78
C ILE A 245 -6.88 -11.89 4.65
N GLU A 246 -6.85 -12.88 5.54
CA GLU A 246 -7.93 -13.09 6.51
C GLU A 246 -7.68 -12.28 7.77
N LEU A 247 -8.71 -11.54 8.19
CA LEU A 247 -8.75 -10.80 9.42
C LEU A 247 -9.17 -11.69 10.59
N PRO A 248 -8.70 -11.37 11.80
CA PRO A 248 -9.07 -12.11 13.00
C PRO A 248 -10.45 -11.72 13.57
N PHE A 249 -11.19 -10.84 12.88
CA PHE A 249 -12.55 -10.40 13.18
C PHE A 249 -13.33 -10.23 11.89
N HIS A 250 -14.67 -10.16 12.00
CA HIS A 250 -15.57 -9.98 10.87
C HIS A 250 -16.18 -8.59 10.89
N LEU A 251 -16.45 -8.06 9.70
CA LEU A 251 -17.30 -6.90 9.50
C LEU A 251 -18.54 -7.34 8.75
N LYS A 252 -19.71 -7.03 9.31
CA LYS A 252 -21.00 -7.23 8.64
C LYS A 252 -21.52 -5.88 8.18
N LEU A 253 -21.84 -5.73 6.90
CA LEU A 253 -22.55 -4.56 6.41
C LEU A 253 -24.03 -4.73 6.70
N GLU A 254 -24.59 -3.92 7.58
CA GLU A 254 -26.03 -3.94 7.87
C GLU A 254 -26.80 -3.11 6.85
N LYS A 255 -26.22 -1.98 6.42
CA LYS A 255 -26.81 -1.09 5.44
C LYS A 255 -25.77 -0.15 4.85
N PHE A 256 -25.85 0.10 3.55
CA PHE A 256 -25.17 1.19 2.87
C PHE A 256 -26.17 2.31 2.56
N THR A 257 -25.75 3.56 2.69
CA THR A 257 -26.59 4.70 2.30
C THR A 257 -25.79 5.69 1.49
N LEU A 258 -26.31 6.01 0.30
CA LEU A 258 -25.80 7.06 -0.57
C LEU A 258 -26.78 8.23 -0.61
N SER A 259 -26.40 9.35 -0.02
CA SER A 259 -27.11 10.62 -0.17
C SER A 259 -26.66 11.33 -1.44
N LYS A 260 -27.60 12.00 -2.12
CA LYS A 260 -27.35 12.77 -3.35
C LYS A 260 -27.74 14.24 -3.15
N TYR A 261 -27.16 15.16 -3.92
CA TYR A 261 -27.61 16.56 -3.89
C TYR A 261 -29.03 16.68 -4.45
N PRO A 262 -29.92 17.47 -3.82
CA PRO A 262 -31.31 17.60 -4.25
C PRO A 262 -31.42 17.93 -5.74
N GLY A 263 -32.19 17.13 -6.48
CA GLY A 263 -32.40 17.32 -7.92
C GLY A 263 -31.24 16.86 -8.82
N THR A 264 -30.24 16.16 -8.30
CA THR A 264 -29.12 15.61 -9.08
C THR A 264 -28.86 14.15 -8.74
N ASN A 265 -28.12 13.44 -9.61
CA ASN A 265 -27.57 12.12 -9.30
C ASN A 265 -26.17 12.19 -8.66
N ILE A 266 -25.71 13.38 -8.27
CA ILE A 266 -24.37 13.58 -7.74
C ILE A 266 -24.34 13.14 -6.27
N PRO A 267 -23.47 12.19 -5.90
CA PRO A 267 -23.34 11.74 -4.52
C PRO A 267 -22.84 12.88 -3.63
N SER A 268 -23.50 13.06 -2.48
CA SER A 268 -23.15 14.06 -1.47
C SER A 268 -22.54 13.44 -0.22
N ALA A 269 -22.98 12.24 0.18
CA ALA A 269 -22.42 11.49 1.29
C ALA A 269 -22.64 9.98 1.10
N SER A 270 -21.66 9.18 1.50
CA SER A 270 -21.76 7.73 1.59
C SER A 270 -21.48 7.29 3.02
N GLU A 271 -22.33 6.43 3.56
CA GLU A 271 -22.21 5.89 4.91
C GLU A 271 -22.43 4.38 4.88
N SER A 272 -21.54 3.66 5.55
CA SER A 272 -21.62 2.21 5.77
C SER A 272 -21.91 1.91 7.23
N TYR A 273 -23.08 1.36 7.51
CA TYR A 273 -23.48 0.90 8.83
C TYR A 273 -23.00 -0.53 9.00
N VAL A 274 -21.97 -0.73 9.83
CA VAL A 274 -21.31 -2.02 9.98
C VAL A 274 -21.37 -2.53 11.41
N THR A 275 -21.49 -3.84 11.57
CA THR A 275 -21.32 -4.54 12.84
C THR A 275 -19.96 -5.20 12.86
N LEU A 276 -19.08 -4.77 13.77
CA LEU A 276 -17.80 -5.42 14.01
C LEU A 276 -18.01 -6.57 14.99
N ILE A 277 -17.53 -7.77 14.63
CA ILE A 277 -17.69 -9.01 15.37
C ILE A 277 -16.32 -9.66 15.57
N ASP A 278 -15.84 -9.69 16.80
CA ASP A 278 -14.59 -10.35 17.18
C ASP A 278 -14.87 -11.45 18.22
N SER A 279 -14.67 -12.71 17.80
CA SER A 279 -14.90 -13.88 18.64
C SER A 279 -13.79 -14.09 19.69
N ARG A 280 -12.62 -13.49 19.52
CA ARG A 280 -11.46 -13.65 20.43
C ARG A 280 -11.74 -13.06 21.81
N ASN A 281 -12.56 -12.01 21.87
CA ASN A 281 -12.89 -11.26 23.09
C ASN A 281 -14.41 -11.05 23.27
N SER A 282 -15.25 -11.76 22.49
CA SER A 282 -16.71 -11.58 22.47
C SER A 282 -17.16 -10.14 22.21
N TYR A 283 -16.37 -9.36 21.47
CA TYR A 283 -16.69 -7.98 21.15
C TYR A 283 -17.61 -7.92 19.94
N LYS A 284 -18.78 -7.29 20.13
CA LYS A 284 -19.75 -7.03 19.06
C LYS A 284 -20.29 -5.63 19.19
N LYS A 285 -20.04 -4.77 18.21
CA LYS A 285 -20.46 -3.36 18.26
C LYS A 285 -20.82 -2.82 16.88
N ASN A 286 -21.83 -1.97 16.84
CA ASN A 286 -22.25 -1.26 15.65
C ASN A 286 -21.40 0.00 15.48
N HIS A 287 -20.98 0.25 14.25
CA HIS A 287 -20.17 1.38 13.84
C HIS A 287 -20.72 1.97 12.53
N VAL A 288 -20.41 3.24 12.29
CA VAL A 288 -20.63 3.89 11.00
C VAL A 288 -19.27 4.25 10.43
N ILE A 289 -19.04 3.91 9.17
CA ILE A 289 -17.87 4.31 8.40
C ILE A 289 -18.36 5.29 7.33
N ALA A 290 -17.79 6.49 7.31
CA ALA A 290 -18.13 7.56 6.38
C ALA A 290 -16.89 8.42 6.12
N LYS A 291 -16.99 9.39 5.19
CA LYS A 291 -15.86 10.26 4.80
C LYS A 291 -15.14 10.94 5.98
N ASN A 292 -15.87 11.31 7.02
CA ASN A 292 -15.32 11.97 8.23
C ASN A 292 -15.36 11.06 9.48
N GLN A 293 -15.67 9.78 9.31
CA GLN A 293 -15.80 8.84 10.41
C GLN A 293 -15.14 7.51 10.03
N VAL A 294 -14.01 7.23 10.66
CA VAL A 294 -13.24 6.01 10.43
C VAL A 294 -13.56 4.97 11.49
N LEU A 295 -13.46 3.69 11.13
CA LEU A 295 -13.47 2.60 12.08
C LEU A 295 -12.02 2.19 12.36
N ASP A 296 -11.60 2.29 13.62
CA ASP A 296 -10.25 1.91 14.07
C ASP A 296 -10.38 0.76 15.09
N TYR A 297 -9.82 -0.40 14.78
CA TYR A 297 -9.87 -1.58 15.64
C TYR A 297 -8.65 -2.49 15.40
N ASP A 298 -7.97 -2.90 16.47
CA ASP A 298 -6.83 -3.82 16.45
C ASP A 298 -5.69 -3.41 15.48
N GLY A 299 -5.49 -2.10 15.29
CA GLY A 299 -4.49 -1.55 14.36
C GLY A 299 -4.95 -1.45 12.91
N TYR A 300 -6.17 -1.92 12.60
CA TYR A 300 -6.82 -1.76 11.30
C TYR A 300 -7.69 -0.51 11.30
N ARG A 301 -7.46 0.37 10.34
CA ARG A 301 -8.27 1.56 10.12
C ARG A 301 -8.98 1.47 8.79
N PHE A 302 -10.31 1.48 8.84
CA PHE A 302 -11.19 1.41 7.67
C PHE A 302 -11.72 2.78 7.29
N PHE A 303 -11.71 3.06 6.00
CA PHE A 303 -12.16 4.30 5.38
C PHE A 303 -13.16 4.00 4.29
N GLN A 304 -14.23 4.80 4.21
CA GLN A 304 -15.14 4.76 3.08
C GLN A 304 -14.44 5.37 1.86
N THR A 305 -14.19 4.57 0.80
CA THR A 305 -13.52 5.06 -0.42
C THR A 305 -14.40 4.99 -1.65
N SER A 306 -15.16 3.91 -1.84
CA SER A 306 -16.03 3.74 -3.00
C SER A 306 -17.24 2.86 -2.65
N TYR A 307 -18.06 2.56 -3.65
CA TYR A 307 -19.28 1.74 -3.54
C TYR A 307 -19.58 1.11 -4.89
N ASP A 308 -20.43 0.08 -4.88
CA ASP A 308 -20.87 -0.57 -6.11
C ASP A 308 -21.87 0.30 -6.88
N GLU A 309 -21.88 0.20 -8.22
CA GLU A 309 -22.79 0.98 -9.07
C GLU A 309 -24.27 0.68 -8.81
N ASP A 310 -24.57 -0.53 -8.34
CA ASP A 310 -25.92 -0.95 -7.95
C ASP A 310 -26.31 -0.49 -6.54
N GLU A 311 -25.43 0.25 -5.85
CA GLU A 311 -25.58 0.79 -4.50
C GLU A 311 -25.81 -0.28 -3.41
N ASN A 312 -25.56 -1.56 -3.70
CA ASN A 312 -25.78 -2.68 -2.75
C ASN A 312 -24.51 -3.10 -2.00
N GLY A 313 -23.37 -2.49 -2.29
CA GLY A 313 -22.12 -2.84 -1.66
C GLY A 313 -21.22 -1.64 -1.45
N THR A 314 -20.35 -1.79 -0.45
CA THR A 314 -19.41 -0.77 -0.03
C THR A 314 -17.99 -1.25 -0.28
N ILE A 315 -17.14 -0.33 -0.72
CA ILE A 315 -15.70 -0.56 -0.85
C ILE A 315 -15.02 0.30 0.19
N LEU A 316 -14.36 -0.39 1.13
CA LEU A 316 -13.60 0.23 2.20
C LEU A 316 -12.11 0.08 1.89
N SER A 317 -11.36 1.17 1.99
CA SER A 317 -9.91 1.09 2.08
C SER A 317 -9.51 0.82 3.54
N LEU A 318 -8.46 0.05 3.72
CA LEU A 318 -7.92 -0.36 4.99
C LEU A 318 -6.43 -0.05 5.04
N ASN A 319 -6.00 0.53 6.16
CA ASN A 319 -4.59 0.62 6.51
C ASN A 319 -4.37 -0.15 7.81
N TYR A 320 -3.42 -1.07 7.81
CA TYR A 320 -2.95 -1.73 9.02
C TYR A 320 -1.66 -1.08 9.49
N ASP A 321 -1.68 -0.50 10.69
CA ASP A 321 -0.49 0.06 11.33
C ASP A 321 -0.70 0.21 12.85
N TYR A 322 -0.38 -0.85 13.60
CA TYR A 322 -0.61 -0.88 15.04
C TYR A 322 0.32 0.06 15.84
N TYR A 323 1.59 0.15 15.47
CA TYR A 323 2.62 0.85 16.25
C TYR A 323 3.07 2.17 15.61
N GLY A 324 3.23 2.21 14.29
CA GLY A 324 3.80 3.36 13.58
C GLY A 324 2.95 4.62 13.76
N THR A 325 1.63 4.48 13.63
CA THR A 325 0.67 5.56 13.85
C THR A 325 0.74 6.09 15.28
N ARG A 326 0.82 5.21 16.30
CA ARG A 326 0.92 5.65 17.70
C ARG A 326 2.22 6.41 17.98
N VAL A 327 3.33 5.90 17.47
CA VAL A 327 4.63 6.56 17.59
C VAL A 327 4.64 7.91 16.88
N THR A 328 4.02 7.99 15.71
CA THR A 328 3.89 9.23 14.92
C THR A 328 3.06 10.27 15.67
N TYR A 329 1.91 9.88 16.25
CA TYR A 329 1.06 10.77 17.04
C TYR A 329 1.78 11.26 18.31
N PHE A 330 2.57 10.40 18.95
CA PHE A 330 3.43 10.82 20.05
C PHE A 330 4.49 11.82 19.58
N GLY A 331 5.07 11.62 18.40
CA GLY A 331 5.94 12.59 17.74
C GLY A 331 5.26 13.95 17.55
N TYR A 332 4.05 13.99 17.00
CA TYR A 332 3.31 15.25 16.84
C TYR A 332 3.00 15.94 18.17
N PHE A 333 2.65 15.17 19.20
CA PHE A 333 2.48 15.71 20.56
C PHE A 333 3.77 16.36 21.08
N LEU A 334 4.92 15.70 20.93
CA LEU A 334 6.22 16.26 21.33
C LEU A 334 6.59 17.49 20.52
N MET A 335 6.27 17.52 19.22
CA MET A 335 6.51 18.67 18.36
C MET A 335 5.71 19.88 18.85
N PHE A 336 4.42 19.69 19.12
CA PHE A 336 3.53 20.72 19.68
C PHE A 336 4.05 21.21 21.04
N LEU A 337 4.31 20.29 21.97
CA LEU A 337 4.82 20.61 23.30
C LEU A 337 6.15 21.37 23.24
N GLY A 338 7.09 20.91 22.42
CA GLY A 338 8.37 21.56 22.19
C GLY A 338 8.21 22.98 21.66
N SER A 339 7.31 23.17 20.70
CA SER A 339 7.01 24.49 20.11
C SER A 339 6.46 25.46 21.16
N VAL A 340 5.49 25.01 21.95
CA VAL A 340 4.91 25.80 23.06
C VAL A 340 5.99 26.17 24.08
N LEU A 341 6.81 25.21 24.52
CA LEU A 341 7.87 25.46 25.51
C LEU A 341 8.95 26.42 25.00
N ILE A 342 9.27 26.39 23.70
CA ILE A 342 10.23 27.33 23.10
C ILE A 342 9.73 28.77 23.20
N MET A 343 8.43 28.99 22.97
CA MET A 343 7.82 30.34 23.07
C MET A 343 7.96 30.95 24.46
N PHE A 344 7.96 30.12 25.52
CA PHE A 344 8.11 30.56 26.91
C PHE A 344 9.55 30.49 27.45
N SER A 345 10.53 30.16 26.60
CA SER A 345 11.92 30.10 27.01
C SER A 345 12.52 31.52 27.21
N LYS A 346 13.43 31.68 28.17
CA LYS A 346 14.00 32.98 28.61
C LYS A 346 14.77 33.78 27.52
N LYS A 347 14.92 33.24 26.30
CA LYS A 347 15.51 33.90 25.12
C LYS A 347 14.51 34.06 23.98
N SER A 348 13.21 33.91 24.26
CA SER A 348 12.14 34.09 23.30
C SER A 348 11.98 35.58 22.98
N PRO A 349 12.00 35.99 21.69
CA PRO A 349 11.76 37.37 21.31
C PRO A 349 10.34 37.88 21.63
N PHE A 350 9.44 37.01 22.11
CA PHE A 350 8.07 37.37 22.51
C PHE A 350 7.94 37.82 23.98
N LEU A 351 8.97 37.58 24.81
CA LEU A 351 8.94 37.86 26.25
C LEU A 351 9.96 38.94 26.66
N ASN A 352 10.58 39.62 25.70
CA ASN A 352 11.54 40.72 25.92
C ASN A 352 11.04 42.04 25.36
#